data_AF-A0A0L0DX51-F1
#
_entry.id   AF-A0A0L0DX51-F1
#
_cell.length_a   1.000
_cell.length_b   1.000
_cell.length_c   1.000
_cell.angle_alpha   90.00
_cell.angle_beta   90.00
_cell.angle_gamma   90.00
#
_symmetry.space_group_name_H-M   'P 1'
#
loop_
_entity.id
_entity.type
_entity.pdbx_description
1 polymer ?
#
loop_
_entity_poly.entity_id
_entity_poly.type
_entity_poly.pdbx_seq_one_letter_code
_entity_poly.pdbx_strand_id
1 'polypeptide(L)'
;MRAGNMLLRSQLDCWSPRIKGARKTFDLKTRAVRPIRLDCRNYRDHASYELSSLRGLVDSFEREYWDMMRSAFLKYNFQVRIGNMAGIFLAYHNTAKIFGFEYVPLSDLDAALFGNSYYGAVAFDNSLKIVEGVLDQVRADFGTETPLSLFLHAKPGRSLEFFVAPRPDDPGWSDSDALDPKAILTPTRYTAKLTVLRDMEPVFGPLDLIPGQALDTFMSITRDETSRPSSIKAAFDALVDNMVVTEETKRSQRSTALSLSRRAASRKRRAGQGKGGARAKGKGKGKGQGKGQGKGQGKDPTRS
;
A
#
# COMPACT_ATOMS: atom_id res chain seq x y z
N MET A 1 -0.11 -10.21 -18.35
CA MET A 1 -0.92 -9.36 -19.25
C MET A 1 0.01 -8.76 -20.30
N ARG A 2 -0.33 -8.82 -21.60
CA ARG A 2 0.37 -8.06 -22.64
C ARG A 2 -0.26 -6.66 -22.74
N ALA A 3 0.56 -5.62 -22.76
CA ALA A 3 0.16 -4.23 -22.90
C ALA A 3 1.08 -3.58 -23.93
N GLY A 4 0.61 -3.49 -25.18
CA GLY A 4 1.46 -3.10 -26.31
C GLY A 4 2.67 -4.04 -26.45
N ASN A 5 3.87 -3.46 -26.38
CA ASN A 5 5.17 -4.11 -26.39
C ASN A 5 5.65 -4.58 -25.00
N MET A 6 4.89 -4.29 -23.95
CA MET A 6 5.22 -4.70 -22.58
C MET A 6 4.54 -6.02 -22.20
N LEU A 7 5.26 -6.84 -21.43
CA LEU A 7 4.71 -7.99 -20.73
C LEU A 7 4.71 -7.73 -19.22
N LEU A 8 3.51 -7.61 -18.64
CA LEU A 8 3.31 -7.38 -17.22
C LEU A 8 2.99 -8.69 -16.50
N ARG A 9 3.68 -8.95 -15.39
CA ARG A 9 3.42 -10.08 -14.49
C ARG A 9 2.69 -9.58 -13.25
N SER A 10 1.64 -10.30 -12.84
CA SER A 10 0.98 -10.10 -11.54
C SER A 10 1.08 -11.38 -10.72
N GLN A 11 1.24 -11.23 -9.41
CA GLN A 11 1.01 -12.30 -8.45
C GLN A 11 -0.48 -12.28 -8.06
N LEU A 12 -1.06 -13.47 -7.87
CA LEU A 12 -2.46 -13.65 -7.49
C LEU A 12 -2.51 -14.29 -6.10
N ASP A 13 -3.27 -13.71 -5.18
CA ASP A 13 -3.32 -14.21 -3.80
C ASP A 13 -4.34 -15.33 -3.62
N CYS A 14 -5.57 -15.14 -4.12
CA CYS A 14 -6.69 -16.02 -3.81
C CYS A 14 -7.61 -16.28 -5.01
N TRP A 15 -8.38 -17.37 -4.91
CA TRP A 15 -9.44 -17.75 -5.83
C TRP A 15 -10.68 -18.16 -5.02
N SER A 16 -11.87 -17.80 -5.49
CA SER A 16 -13.13 -18.24 -4.86
C SER A 16 -14.25 -18.42 -5.88
N PRO A 17 -15.00 -19.54 -5.82
CA PRO A 17 -16.13 -19.76 -6.72
C PRO A 17 -17.33 -18.87 -6.36
N ARG A 18 -17.34 -18.29 -5.15
CA ARG A 18 -18.43 -17.45 -4.64
C ARG A 18 -18.46 -16.06 -5.29
N ILE A 19 -17.37 -15.64 -5.93
CA ILE A 19 -17.31 -14.37 -6.67
C ILE A 19 -18.17 -14.50 -7.93
N LYS A 20 -19.09 -13.55 -8.14
CA LYS A 20 -19.94 -13.50 -9.34
C LYS A 20 -19.12 -13.06 -10.57
N GLY A 21 -19.53 -13.51 -11.75
CA GLY A 21 -18.86 -13.18 -13.03
C GLY A 21 -17.75 -14.16 -13.42
N ALA A 22 -17.08 -13.87 -14.54
CA ALA A 22 -16.09 -14.77 -15.14
C ALA A 22 -14.76 -14.80 -14.37
N ARG A 23 -14.35 -13.68 -13.78
CA ARG A 23 -13.13 -13.59 -12.96
C ARG A 23 -13.41 -14.13 -11.56
N LYS A 24 -12.55 -15.02 -11.08
CA LYS A 24 -12.70 -15.70 -9.78
C LYS A 24 -11.53 -15.46 -8.82
N THR A 25 -10.49 -14.77 -9.29
CA THR A 25 -9.31 -14.43 -8.50
C THR A 25 -9.46 -13.05 -7.88
N PHE A 26 -8.83 -12.83 -6.73
CA PHE A 26 -8.84 -11.56 -6.02
C PHE A 26 -7.59 -11.44 -5.14
N ASP A 27 -7.27 -10.21 -4.78
CA ASP A 27 -6.08 -9.89 -3.98
C ASP A 27 -6.46 -9.72 -2.50
N LEU A 28 -5.56 -10.07 -1.58
CA LEU A 28 -5.74 -9.86 -0.15
C LEU A 28 -4.97 -8.63 0.31
N LYS A 29 -5.66 -7.72 1.01
CA LYS A 29 -5.03 -6.52 1.57
C LYS A 29 -5.42 -6.35 3.02
N THR A 30 -4.46 -5.97 3.87
CA THR A 30 -4.74 -5.57 5.25
C THR A 30 -4.78 -4.05 5.34
N ARG A 31 -5.71 -3.51 6.12
CA ARG A 31 -5.84 -2.07 6.38
C ARG A 31 -5.77 -1.80 7.87
N ALA A 32 -4.67 -1.15 8.30
CA ALA A 32 -4.61 -0.59 9.64
C ALA A 32 -5.60 0.59 9.74
N VAL A 33 -6.35 0.65 10.83
CA VAL A 33 -7.28 1.74 11.13
C VAL A 33 -6.58 3.10 11.20
N ARG A 34 -7.32 4.16 10.90
CA ARG A 34 -6.83 5.54 10.78
C ARG A 34 -5.95 6.01 11.93
N PRO A 35 -6.30 5.82 13.22
CA PRO A 35 -5.42 6.27 14.31
C PRO A 35 -4.02 5.65 14.25
N ILE A 36 -3.92 4.37 13.89
CA ILE A 36 -2.63 3.68 13.72
C ILE A 36 -1.87 4.22 12.51
N ARG A 37 -2.56 4.61 11.44
CA ARG A 37 -1.89 5.19 10.26
C ARG A 37 -1.38 6.59 10.51
N LEU A 38 -2.11 7.38 11.32
CA LEU A 38 -1.74 8.75 11.66
C LEU A 38 -0.67 8.82 12.76
N ASP A 39 -0.74 7.91 13.73
CA ASP A 39 0.27 7.73 14.77
C ASP A 39 0.75 6.29 14.84
N CYS A 40 1.47 5.90 13.79
CA CYS A 40 2.09 4.58 13.70
C CYS A 40 3.15 4.34 14.76
N ARG A 41 3.76 5.40 15.30
CA ARG A 41 4.81 5.31 16.32
C ARG A 41 4.23 4.85 17.65
N ASN A 42 3.08 5.39 18.02
CA ASN A 42 2.35 5.05 19.22
C ASN A 42 1.15 4.13 18.93
N TYR A 43 1.25 3.27 17.91
CA TYR A 43 0.15 2.39 17.48
C TYR A 43 -0.48 1.56 18.61
N ARG A 44 0.29 1.25 19.67
CA ARG A 44 -0.20 0.53 20.86
C ARG A 44 -1.26 1.29 21.62
N ASP A 45 -1.19 2.61 21.63
CA ASP A 45 -2.16 3.49 22.29
C ASP A 45 -3.51 3.46 21.56
N HIS A 46 -3.53 2.90 20.34
CA HIS A 46 -4.71 2.72 19.51
C HIS A 46 -5.08 1.23 19.33
N ALA A 47 -4.47 0.31 20.08
CA ALA A 47 -4.73 -1.13 19.95
C ALA A 47 -6.11 -1.58 20.43
N SER A 48 -6.85 -0.71 21.13
CA SER A 48 -8.25 -0.92 21.51
C SER A 48 -9.25 -0.30 20.52
N TYR A 49 -8.77 0.47 19.54
CA TYR A 49 -9.63 1.10 18.55
C TYR A 49 -10.20 0.05 17.61
N GLU A 50 -11.52 0.04 17.43
CA GLU A 50 -12.21 -0.81 16.47
C GLU A 50 -13.25 0.03 15.72
N LEU A 51 -13.62 -0.43 14.52
CA LEU A 51 -14.70 0.20 13.77
C LEU A 51 -16.04 -0.30 14.34
N SER A 52 -16.88 0.61 14.80
CA SER A 52 -18.15 0.28 15.48
C SER A 52 -19.38 0.52 14.63
N SER A 53 -19.25 1.26 13.52
CA SER A 53 -20.37 1.57 12.62
C SER A 53 -20.00 1.37 11.15
N LEU A 54 -21.01 1.10 10.31
CA LEU A 54 -20.80 1.06 8.86
C LEU A 54 -20.59 2.46 8.27
N ARG A 55 -21.25 3.48 8.83
CA ARG A 55 -21.28 4.86 8.35
C ARG A 55 -20.91 5.86 9.45
N GLY A 56 -20.36 7.00 9.05
CA GLY A 56 -20.00 8.09 9.96
C GLY A 56 -18.62 8.69 9.67
N LEU A 57 -18.32 9.82 10.30
CA LEU A 57 -17.06 10.56 10.08
C LEU A 57 -15.87 9.98 10.87
N VAL A 58 -16.17 9.19 11.91
CA VAL A 58 -15.23 8.55 12.83
C VAL A 58 -15.66 7.11 13.05
N ASP A 59 -14.69 6.25 13.36
CA ASP A 59 -14.87 4.87 13.83
C ASP A 59 -15.77 4.01 12.93
N SER A 60 -15.76 4.33 11.63
CA SER A 60 -16.65 3.74 10.64
C SER A 60 -15.90 3.14 9.45
N PHE A 61 -16.51 2.12 8.85
CA PHE A 61 -16.04 1.55 7.58
C PHE A 61 -16.08 2.57 6.43
N GLU A 62 -17.14 3.38 6.34
CA GLU A 62 -17.25 4.47 5.37
C GLU A 62 -16.07 5.44 5.44
N ARG A 63 -15.62 5.78 6.66
CA ARG A 63 -14.47 6.67 6.82
C ARG A 63 -13.18 6.04 6.32
N GLU A 64 -12.95 4.76 6.62
CA GLU A 64 -11.79 4.03 6.10
C GLU A 64 -11.84 3.91 4.57
N TYR A 65 -13.02 3.62 4.00
CA TYR A 65 -13.25 3.57 2.57
C TYR A 65 -12.88 4.90 1.91
N TRP A 66 -13.40 6.01 2.43
CA TRP A 66 -13.08 7.36 1.95
C TRP A 66 -11.58 7.68 2.01
N ASP A 67 -10.92 7.32 3.12
CA ASP A 67 -9.46 7.48 3.26
C ASP A 67 -8.70 6.63 2.23
N MET A 68 -9.18 5.43 1.90
CA MET A 68 -8.56 4.55 0.90
C MET A 68 -8.76 5.04 -0.54
N MET A 69 -9.91 5.64 -0.87
CA MET A 69 -10.16 6.27 -2.18
C MET A 69 -9.04 7.25 -2.54
N ARG A 70 -8.53 7.98 -1.54
CA ARG A 70 -7.50 9.01 -1.70
C ARG A 70 -6.06 8.51 -1.63
N SER A 71 -5.82 7.28 -1.16
CA SER A 71 -4.47 6.83 -0.78
C SER A 71 -4.06 5.46 -1.30
N ALA A 72 -5.00 4.52 -1.44
CA ALA A 72 -4.73 3.12 -1.71
C ALA A 72 -5.41 2.61 -2.97
N PHE A 73 -6.65 3.05 -3.25
CA PHE A 73 -7.49 2.48 -4.29
C PHE A 73 -6.87 2.58 -5.68
N LEU A 74 -6.15 3.65 -6.03
CA LEU A 74 -5.49 3.76 -7.33
C LEU A 74 -4.51 2.59 -7.57
N LYS A 75 -3.72 2.24 -6.54
CA LYS A 75 -2.77 1.13 -6.62
C LYS A 75 -3.50 -0.21 -6.72
N TYR A 76 -4.54 -0.38 -5.90
CA TYR A 76 -5.34 -1.61 -5.89
C TYR A 76 -6.06 -1.83 -7.23
N ASN A 77 -6.65 -0.78 -7.79
CA ASN A 77 -7.32 -0.83 -9.10
C ASN A 77 -6.35 -1.30 -10.19
N PHE A 78 -5.15 -0.72 -10.25
CA PHE A 78 -4.15 -1.11 -11.24
C PHE A 78 -3.65 -2.54 -11.01
N GLN A 79 -3.43 -2.96 -9.77
CA GLN A 79 -3.03 -4.34 -9.45
C GLN A 79 -4.11 -5.34 -9.90
N VAL A 80 -5.39 -5.06 -9.62
CA VAL A 80 -6.53 -5.88 -10.06
C VAL A 80 -6.59 -5.98 -11.57
N ARG A 81 -6.37 -4.89 -12.30
CA ARG A 81 -6.37 -4.88 -13.77
C ARG A 81 -5.19 -5.66 -14.35
N ILE A 82 -3.97 -5.42 -13.88
CA ILE A 82 -2.77 -6.13 -14.34
C ILE A 82 -2.87 -7.63 -14.07
N GLY A 83 -3.45 -8.02 -12.94
CA GLY A 83 -3.71 -9.41 -12.56
C GLY A 83 -4.97 -10.04 -13.15
N ASN A 84 -5.77 -9.29 -13.93
CA ASN A 84 -7.09 -9.73 -14.41
C ASN A 84 -7.97 -10.32 -13.29
N MET A 85 -7.94 -9.68 -12.11
CA MET A 85 -8.67 -10.08 -10.92
C MET A 85 -10.07 -9.47 -10.86
N ALA A 86 -10.93 -10.01 -9.99
CA ALA A 86 -12.29 -9.56 -9.78
C ALA A 86 -12.40 -8.38 -8.79
N GLY A 87 -11.43 -8.23 -7.89
CA GLY A 87 -11.45 -7.20 -6.85
C GLY A 87 -10.40 -7.43 -5.77
N ILE A 88 -10.59 -6.75 -4.65
CA ILE A 88 -9.75 -6.83 -3.44
C ILE A 88 -10.60 -7.29 -2.27
N PHE A 89 -10.05 -8.14 -1.42
CA PHE A 89 -10.60 -8.45 -0.10
C PHE A 89 -9.75 -7.80 0.99
N LEU A 90 -10.37 -6.89 1.73
CA LEU A 90 -9.76 -6.09 2.77
C LEU A 90 -10.01 -6.71 4.15
N ALA A 91 -8.96 -6.75 4.96
CA ALA A 91 -9.01 -7.09 6.38
C ALA A 91 -8.60 -5.90 7.23
N TYR A 92 -9.54 -5.34 7.99
CA TYR A 92 -9.32 -4.22 8.90
C TYR A 92 -8.74 -4.68 10.24
N HIS A 93 -7.72 -3.97 10.72
CA HIS A 93 -7.05 -4.32 11.96
C HIS A 93 -6.55 -3.11 12.75
N ASN A 94 -6.36 -3.31 14.05
CA ASN A 94 -5.69 -2.38 14.96
C ASN A 94 -4.32 -2.89 15.40
N THR A 95 -3.72 -3.79 14.59
CA THR A 95 -2.45 -4.51 14.83
C THR A 95 -2.48 -5.54 15.96
N ALA A 96 -3.40 -5.41 16.92
CA ALA A 96 -3.63 -6.44 17.94
C ALA A 96 -4.66 -7.48 17.46
N LYS A 97 -5.67 -7.06 16.70
CA LYS A 97 -6.76 -7.90 16.20
C LYS A 97 -7.22 -7.48 14.82
N ILE A 98 -7.69 -8.46 14.04
CA ILE A 98 -8.48 -8.27 12.82
C ILE A 98 -9.96 -8.36 13.22
N PHE A 99 -10.79 -7.39 12.82
CA PHE A 99 -12.18 -7.28 13.28
C PHE A 99 -13.18 -6.86 12.20
N GLY A 100 -12.73 -6.58 10.99
CA GLY A 100 -13.60 -6.19 9.89
C GLY A 100 -13.11 -6.75 8.58
N PHE A 101 -14.03 -7.12 7.70
CA PHE A 101 -13.72 -7.62 6.37
C PHE A 101 -14.63 -6.95 5.35
N GLU A 102 -14.08 -6.63 4.19
CA GLU A 102 -14.81 -5.99 3.11
C GLU A 102 -14.29 -6.50 1.77
N TYR A 103 -15.19 -6.89 0.88
CA TYR A 103 -14.84 -7.18 -0.50
C TYR A 103 -15.18 -5.99 -1.37
N VAL A 104 -14.20 -5.45 -2.07
CA VAL A 104 -14.35 -4.31 -2.99
C VAL A 104 -14.12 -4.82 -4.43
N PRO A 105 -15.18 -5.00 -5.24
CA PRO A 105 -15.03 -5.42 -6.63
C PRO A 105 -14.36 -4.33 -7.48
N LEU A 106 -13.81 -4.72 -8.64
CA LEU A 106 -13.21 -3.78 -9.58
C LEU A 106 -14.15 -2.63 -9.97
N SER A 107 -15.45 -2.92 -10.13
CA SER A 107 -16.47 -1.90 -10.45
C SER A 107 -16.55 -0.80 -9.41
N ASP A 108 -16.40 -1.14 -8.13
CA ASP A 108 -16.53 -0.18 -7.03
C ASP A 108 -15.24 0.62 -6.88
N LEU A 109 -14.08 0.00 -7.14
CA LEU A 109 -12.82 0.73 -7.29
C LEU A 109 -12.88 1.73 -8.45
N ASP A 110 -13.44 1.31 -9.59
CA ASP A 110 -13.61 2.18 -10.76
C ASP A 110 -14.56 3.33 -10.47
N ALA A 111 -15.72 3.05 -9.87
CA ALA A 111 -16.69 4.07 -9.48
C ALA A 111 -16.07 5.08 -8.51
N ALA A 112 -15.30 4.60 -7.54
CA ALA A 112 -14.67 5.45 -6.53
C ALA A 112 -13.56 6.36 -7.09
N LEU A 113 -12.82 5.91 -8.11
CA LEU A 113 -11.67 6.65 -8.66
C LEU A 113 -12.00 7.45 -9.91
N PHE A 114 -12.83 6.88 -10.78
CA PHE A 114 -13.07 7.33 -12.15
C PHE A 114 -14.55 7.55 -12.46
N GLY A 115 -15.44 7.35 -11.48
CA GLY A 115 -16.89 7.50 -11.62
C GLY A 115 -17.59 6.27 -12.22
N ASN A 116 -16.92 5.51 -13.08
CA ASN A 116 -17.44 4.25 -13.64
C ASN A 116 -16.33 3.39 -14.27
N SER A 117 -16.66 2.14 -14.62
CA SER A 117 -15.72 1.18 -15.20
C SER A 117 -15.24 1.48 -16.61
N TYR A 118 -16.02 2.22 -17.41
CA TYR A 118 -15.58 2.67 -18.74
C TYR A 118 -14.44 3.69 -18.60
N TYR A 119 -14.59 4.67 -17.73
CA TYR A 119 -13.58 5.70 -17.46
C TYR A 119 -12.34 5.06 -16.83
N GLY A 120 -12.52 4.08 -15.94
CA GLY A 120 -11.41 3.32 -15.36
C GLY A 120 -10.61 2.53 -16.40
N ALA A 121 -11.28 1.97 -17.42
CA ALA A 121 -10.59 1.29 -18.51
C ALA A 121 -9.75 2.27 -19.35
N VAL A 122 -10.34 3.39 -19.77
CA VAL A 122 -9.63 4.43 -20.53
C VAL A 122 -8.44 4.99 -19.75
N ALA A 123 -8.60 5.27 -18.46
CA ALA A 123 -7.52 5.76 -17.61
C ALA A 123 -6.38 4.76 -17.48
N PHE A 124 -6.69 3.48 -17.33
CA PHE A 124 -5.69 2.40 -17.25
C PHE A 124 -4.94 2.22 -18.57
N ASP A 125 -5.65 2.17 -19.70
CA ASP A 125 -5.04 2.01 -21.02
C ASP A 125 -4.12 3.19 -21.36
N ASN A 126 -4.55 4.42 -21.06
CA ASN A 126 -3.71 5.61 -21.24
C ASN A 126 -2.49 5.62 -20.32
N SER A 127 -2.63 5.11 -19.09
CA SER A 127 -1.49 4.97 -18.17
C SER A 127 -0.45 3.98 -18.74
N LEU A 128 -0.90 2.88 -19.33
CA LEU A 128 -0.01 1.91 -19.98
C LEU A 128 0.67 2.50 -21.23
N LYS A 129 -0.06 3.24 -22.06
CA LYS A 129 0.53 3.94 -23.23
C LYS A 129 1.61 4.94 -22.82
N ILE A 130 1.40 5.67 -21.73
CA ILE A 130 2.41 6.61 -21.19
C ILE A 130 3.67 5.84 -20.79
N VAL A 131 3.52 4.79 -19.99
CA VAL A 131 4.68 3.99 -19.55
C VAL A 131 5.39 3.35 -20.74
N GLU A 132 4.65 2.78 -21.68
CA GLU A 132 5.20 2.18 -22.89
C GLU A 132 6.04 3.17 -23.68
N GLY A 133 5.49 4.34 -24.05
CA GLY A 133 6.24 5.28 -24.87
C GLY A 133 7.38 5.98 -24.12
N VAL A 134 7.29 6.16 -22.79
CA VAL A 134 8.44 6.58 -21.99
C VAL A 134 9.56 5.54 -22.08
N LEU A 135 9.25 4.25 -21.92
CA LEU A 135 10.23 3.18 -22.00
C LEU A 135 10.80 3.01 -23.42
N ASP A 136 9.97 3.16 -24.46
CA ASP A 136 10.41 3.13 -25.85
C ASP A 136 11.36 4.29 -26.17
N GLN A 137 11.08 5.51 -25.69
CA GLN A 137 11.99 6.65 -25.85
C GLN A 137 13.30 6.43 -25.11
N VAL A 138 13.23 5.94 -23.87
CA VAL A 138 14.44 5.61 -23.07
C VAL A 138 15.29 4.57 -23.79
N ARG A 139 14.68 3.50 -24.32
CA ARG A 139 15.39 2.49 -25.09
C ARG A 139 16.04 3.08 -26.35
N ALA A 140 15.35 3.96 -27.06
CA ALA A 140 15.87 4.57 -28.28
C ALA A 140 17.11 5.44 -28.01
N ASP A 141 17.11 6.20 -26.91
CA ASP A 141 18.18 7.15 -26.60
C ASP A 141 19.39 6.51 -25.87
N PHE A 142 19.16 5.45 -25.08
CA PHE A 142 20.19 4.87 -24.20
C PHE A 142 20.55 3.41 -24.53
N GLY A 143 19.82 2.73 -25.41
CA GLY A 143 20.03 1.32 -25.71
C GLY A 143 19.64 0.38 -24.58
N THR A 144 20.23 -0.82 -24.55
CA THR A 144 19.84 -1.92 -23.63
C THR A 144 20.97 -2.42 -22.72
N GLU A 145 22.21 -1.98 -22.95
CA GLU A 145 23.38 -2.59 -22.29
C GLU A 145 23.68 -2.00 -20.91
N THR A 146 23.36 -0.73 -20.69
CA THR A 146 23.67 -0.04 -19.44
C THR A 146 22.42 0.04 -18.57
N PRO A 147 22.48 -0.35 -17.28
CA PRO A 147 21.38 -0.12 -16.35
C PRO A 147 21.05 1.38 -16.25
N LEU A 148 19.77 1.71 -16.13
CA LEU A 148 19.29 3.09 -16.13
C LEU A 148 18.44 3.33 -14.88
N SER A 149 18.58 4.51 -14.28
CA SER A 149 17.56 5.03 -13.37
C SER A 149 16.61 5.95 -14.11
N LEU A 150 15.30 5.68 -13.93
CA LEU A 150 14.21 6.47 -14.47
C LEU A 150 13.41 7.08 -13.31
N PHE A 151 13.27 8.40 -13.32
CA PHE A 151 12.48 9.14 -12.33
C PHE A 151 11.35 9.87 -13.02
N LEU A 152 10.13 9.70 -12.50
CA LEU A 152 8.91 10.24 -13.07
C LEU A 152 8.36 11.34 -12.15
N HIS A 153 8.01 12.48 -12.72
CA HIS A 153 7.46 13.63 -12.02
C HIS A 153 6.26 14.20 -12.78
N ALA A 154 5.06 13.95 -12.27
CA ALA A 154 3.85 14.55 -12.80
C ALA A 154 3.77 16.02 -12.36
N LYS A 155 3.72 16.95 -13.32
CA LYS A 155 3.56 18.39 -13.06
C LYS A 155 2.11 18.83 -13.30
N PRO A 156 1.64 19.89 -12.62
CA PRO A 156 0.41 20.57 -13.01
C PRO A 156 0.52 21.02 -14.48
N GLY A 157 -0.55 20.83 -15.27
CA GLY A 157 -0.57 21.23 -16.70
C GLY A 157 -0.52 20.09 -17.72
N ARG A 158 -0.89 18.85 -17.33
CA ARG A 158 -0.99 17.67 -18.22
C ARG A 158 0.33 17.25 -18.88
N SER A 159 1.45 17.48 -18.20
CA SER A 159 2.76 16.97 -18.61
C SER A 159 3.37 16.07 -17.55
N LEU A 160 4.05 15.03 -18.02
CA LEU A 160 4.90 14.16 -17.23
C LEU A 160 6.34 14.52 -17.54
N GLU A 161 7.04 15.09 -16.56
CA GLU A 161 8.48 15.24 -16.66
C GLU A 161 9.14 13.94 -16.22
N PHE A 162 10.21 13.53 -16.90
CA PHE A 162 11.00 12.40 -16.45
C PHE A 162 12.49 12.61 -16.67
N PHE A 163 13.28 11.99 -15.79
CA PHE A 163 14.73 12.07 -15.79
C PHE A 163 15.31 10.68 -15.96
N VAL A 164 16.30 10.56 -16.85
CA VAL A 164 16.96 9.30 -17.18
C VAL A 164 18.45 9.47 -17.00
N ALA A 165 19.09 8.53 -16.32
CA ALA A 165 20.53 8.52 -16.16
C ALA A 165 21.10 7.10 -16.22
N PRO A 166 22.24 6.90 -16.90
CA PRO A 166 23.02 5.67 -16.78
C PRO A 166 23.47 5.41 -15.35
N ARG A 167 23.38 4.15 -14.93
CA ARG A 167 23.82 3.62 -13.63
C ARG A 167 24.64 2.34 -13.84
N PRO A 168 25.85 2.43 -14.41
CA PRO A 168 26.73 1.27 -14.53
C PRO A 168 27.12 0.69 -13.17
N ASP A 169 26.97 1.48 -12.10
CA ASP A 169 27.19 1.09 -10.71
C ASP A 169 26.00 0.36 -10.08
N ASP A 170 24.89 0.17 -10.80
CA ASP A 170 23.70 -0.52 -10.28
C ASP A 170 24.03 -1.99 -9.96
N PRO A 171 24.01 -2.42 -8.68
CA PRO A 171 24.31 -3.79 -8.28
C PRO A 171 23.17 -4.75 -8.63
N GLY A 172 22.09 -4.27 -9.25
CA GLY A 172 20.90 -5.03 -9.55
C GLY A 172 20.10 -5.38 -8.31
N TRP A 173 19.32 -6.46 -8.40
CA TRP A 173 18.39 -6.89 -7.35
C TRP A 173 19.05 -7.33 -6.03
N SER A 174 20.37 -7.52 -5.99
CA SER A 174 21.09 -7.97 -4.80
C SER A 174 21.31 -6.87 -3.75
N ASP A 175 21.33 -5.59 -4.13
CA ASP A 175 21.71 -4.50 -3.20
C ASP A 175 21.11 -3.13 -3.56
N SER A 176 19.84 -3.09 -3.98
CA SER A 176 19.18 -1.89 -4.53
C SER A 176 19.06 -0.71 -3.54
N ASP A 177 19.18 -0.95 -2.24
CA ASP A 177 19.08 0.09 -1.21
C ASP A 177 20.38 0.91 -1.05
N ALA A 178 21.49 0.50 -1.69
CA ALA A 178 22.81 1.14 -1.54
C ALA A 178 23.06 2.33 -2.49
N LEU A 179 22.21 2.52 -3.51
CA LEU A 179 22.41 3.54 -4.53
C LEU A 179 21.91 4.91 -4.08
N ASP A 180 22.81 5.89 -3.92
CA ASP A 180 22.42 7.29 -3.74
C ASP A 180 21.86 7.86 -5.06
N PRO A 181 20.56 8.23 -5.13
CA PRO A 181 19.99 8.83 -6.32
C PRO A 181 20.66 10.16 -6.71
N LYS A 182 21.22 10.91 -5.76
CA LYS A 182 21.88 12.21 -6.01
C LYS A 182 23.30 12.09 -6.56
N ALA A 183 23.91 10.91 -6.47
CA ALA A 183 25.22 10.63 -7.06
C ALA A 183 25.21 10.73 -8.60
N ILE A 184 24.03 10.78 -9.21
CA ILE A 184 23.87 11.01 -10.65
C ILE A 184 24.39 12.40 -11.04
N LEU A 185 25.50 12.46 -11.77
CA LEU A 185 26.13 13.74 -12.12
C LEU A 185 25.35 14.52 -13.19
N THR A 186 24.79 13.83 -14.20
CA THR A 186 24.14 14.48 -15.35
C THR A 186 22.92 13.68 -15.86
N PRO A 187 21.73 13.85 -15.25
CA PRO A 187 20.52 13.23 -15.79
C PRO A 187 20.08 13.93 -17.07
N THR A 188 19.51 13.18 -18.01
CA THR A 188 18.79 13.74 -19.16
C THR A 188 17.34 13.96 -18.79
N ARG A 189 16.80 15.14 -19.10
CA ARG A 189 15.41 15.50 -18.83
C ARG A 189 14.55 15.40 -20.07
N TYR A 190 13.33 14.92 -19.87
CA TYR A 190 12.31 14.81 -20.89
C TYR A 190 10.97 15.35 -20.39
N THR A 191 10.12 15.75 -21.32
CA THR A 191 8.71 16.05 -21.07
C THR A 191 7.84 15.22 -22.00
N ALA A 192 6.95 14.41 -21.42
CA ALA A 192 5.88 13.72 -22.12
C ALA A 192 4.56 14.49 -21.96
N LYS A 193 3.81 14.63 -23.05
CA LYS A 193 2.47 15.21 -23.08
C LYS A 193 1.52 14.22 -23.74
N LEU A 194 0.44 13.88 -23.04
CA LEU A 194 -0.63 13.06 -23.58
C LEU A 194 -1.79 13.98 -23.99
N THR A 195 -2.10 14.00 -25.28
CA THR A 195 -3.27 14.67 -25.84
C THR A 195 -4.34 13.63 -26.11
N VAL A 196 -5.55 13.85 -25.57
CA VAL A 196 -6.72 13.05 -25.90
C VAL A 196 -7.45 13.74 -27.03
N LEU A 197 -7.76 12.99 -28.09
CA LEU A 197 -8.54 13.43 -29.23
C LEU A 197 -9.92 12.76 -29.14
N ARG A 198 -10.96 13.55 -29.40
CA ARG A 198 -12.34 13.10 -29.54
C ARG A 198 -12.81 13.48 -30.92
N ASP A 199 -13.16 12.50 -31.74
CA ASP A 199 -13.49 12.70 -33.15
C ASP A 199 -12.39 13.51 -33.88
N MET A 200 -11.12 13.12 -33.67
CA MET A 200 -9.91 13.78 -34.19
C MET A 200 -9.60 15.18 -33.63
N GLU A 201 -10.42 15.74 -32.74
CA GLU A 201 -10.21 17.06 -32.15
C GLU A 201 -9.66 16.99 -30.72
N PRO A 202 -8.66 17.82 -30.35
CA PRO A 202 -8.11 17.83 -29.00
C PRO A 202 -9.14 18.21 -27.93
N VAL A 203 -9.22 17.41 -26.87
CA VAL A 203 -10.04 17.72 -25.70
C VAL A 203 -9.21 18.44 -24.65
N PHE A 204 -9.63 19.66 -24.32
CA PHE A 204 -9.08 20.44 -23.21
C PHE A 204 -10.10 20.50 -22.08
N GLY A 205 -9.78 19.93 -20.92
CA GLY A 205 -10.64 20.03 -19.74
C GLY A 205 -10.77 18.72 -18.99
N PRO A 206 -11.79 18.61 -18.12
CA PRO A 206 -12.37 17.32 -17.75
C PRO A 206 -12.75 16.54 -19.01
N LEU A 207 -12.54 15.23 -18.97
CA LEU A 207 -12.79 14.36 -20.11
C LEU A 207 -14.19 13.75 -19.95
N ASP A 208 -15.17 14.29 -20.66
CA ASP A 208 -16.50 13.70 -20.76
C ASP A 208 -16.47 12.60 -21.83
N LEU A 209 -16.28 11.36 -21.37
CA LEU A 209 -16.30 10.18 -22.23
C LEU A 209 -17.73 9.71 -22.46
N ILE A 210 -18.13 9.64 -23.73
CA ILE A 210 -19.40 9.03 -24.16
C ILE A 210 -19.10 7.58 -24.56
N PRO A 211 -19.79 6.58 -23.98
CA PRO A 211 -19.60 5.19 -24.38
C PRO A 211 -19.85 4.98 -25.87
N GLY A 212 -18.90 4.34 -26.55
CA GLY A 212 -18.97 4.06 -28.00
C GLY A 212 -18.47 5.20 -28.90
N GLN A 213 -18.12 6.36 -28.34
CA GLN A 213 -17.46 7.42 -29.11
C GLN A 213 -15.98 7.09 -29.33
N ALA A 214 -15.47 7.39 -30.53
CA ALA A 214 -14.06 7.19 -30.85
C ALA A 214 -13.19 8.14 -30.03
N LEU A 215 -12.19 7.56 -29.36
CA LEU A 215 -11.24 8.29 -28.54
C LEU A 215 -9.85 7.84 -28.91
N ASP A 216 -9.07 8.79 -29.40
CA ASP A 216 -7.68 8.59 -29.73
C ASP A 216 -6.79 9.31 -28.73
N THR A 217 -5.57 8.82 -28.60
CA THR A 217 -4.58 9.43 -27.73
C THR A 217 -3.27 9.56 -28.46
N PHE A 218 -2.75 10.77 -28.51
CA PHE A 218 -1.44 11.07 -29.06
C PHE A 218 -0.50 11.44 -27.92
N MET A 219 0.67 10.81 -27.88
CA MET A 219 1.71 11.17 -26.93
C MET A 219 2.89 11.80 -27.68
N SER A 220 3.31 12.98 -27.24
CA SER A 220 4.58 13.56 -27.65
C SER A 220 5.57 13.51 -26.50
N ILE A 221 6.82 13.17 -26.82
CA ILE A 221 7.93 13.19 -25.88
C ILE A 221 9.00 14.11 -26.46
N THR A 222 9.50 15.03 -25.63
CA THR A 222 10.53 15.99 -26.02
C THR A 222 11.68 15.92 -25.04
N ARG A 223 12.89 15.72 -25.57
CA ARG A 223 14.15 15.82 -24.81
C ARG A 223 14.49 17.29 -24.59
N ASP A 224 14.97 17.63 -23.40
CA ASP A 224 15.46 18.97 -23.12
C ASP A 224 16.92 19.12 -23.57
N GLU A 225 17.12 19.81 -24.70
CA GLU A 225 18.42 20.09 -25.29
C GLU A 225 18.92 21.51 -25.02
N THR A 226 18.06 22.36 -24.45
CA THR A 226 18.33 23.81 -24.33
C THR A 226 18.80 24.21 -22.93
N SER A 227 18.37 23.46 -21.90
CA SER A 227 18.72 23.76 -20.52
C SER A 227 20.16 23.37 -20.22
N ARG A 228 20.84 24.19 -19.40
CA ARG A 228 22.19 23.88 -18.92
C ARG A 228 22.16 22.59 -18.09
N PRO A 229 23.17 21.71 -18.16
CA PRO A 229 23.22 20.49 -17.36
C PRO A 229 23.06 20.73 -15.84
N SER A 230 23.60 21.85 -15.34
CA SER A 230 23.47 22.24 -13.93
C SER A 230 22.03 22.58 -13.52
N SER A 231 21.22 23.17 -14.40
CA SER A 231 19.82 23.47 -14.09
C SER A 231 18.96 22.20 -14.14
N ILE A 232 19.26 21.28 -15.05
CA ILE A 232 18.63 19.95 -15.10
C ILE A 232 18.95 19.18 -13.82
N LYS A 233 20.23 19.16 -13.40
CA LYS A 233 20.65 18.50 -12.16
C LYS A 233 19.97 19.12 -10.92
N ALA A 234 19.88 20.44 -10.83
CA ALA A 234 19.18 21.09 -9.72
C ALA A 234 17.68 20.73 -9.67
N ALA A 235 17.01 20.66 -10.82
CA ALA A 235 15.60 20.23 -10.89
C ALA A 235 15.43 18.75 -10.48
N PHE A 236 16.37 17.89 -10.87
CA PHE A 236 16.42 16.50 -10.46
C PHE A 236 16.66 16.34 -8.95
N ASP A 237 17.64 17.04 -8.38
CA ASP A 237 17.93 16.98 -6.95
C ASP A 237 16.73 17.43 -6.11
N ALA A 238 16.03 18.49 -6.54
CA ALA A 238 14.79 18.94 -5.90
C ALA A 238 13.68 17.88 -5.97
N LEU A 239 13.57 17.14 -7.09
CA LEU A 239 12.64 16.01 -7.20
C LEU A 239 13.01 14.91 -6.20
N VAL A 240 14.27 14.50 -6.16
CA VAL A 240 14.78 13.47 -5.25
C VAL A 240 14.56 13.89 -3.80
N ASP A 241 14.85 15.14 -3.44
CA ASP A 241 14.62 15.65 -2.09
C ASP A 241 13.16 15.54 -1.67
N ASN A 242 12.24 15.92 -2.56
CA ASN A 242 10.81 15.76 -2.29
C ASN A 242 10.41 14.28 -2.11
N MET A 243 11.01 13.36 -2.88
CA MET A 243 10.80 11.92 -2.72
C MET A 243 11.37 11.39 -1.40
N VAL A 244 12.60 11.79 -1.05
CA VAL A 244 13.29 11.37 0.19
C VAL A 244 12.55 11.91 1.40
N VAL A 245 12.16 13.18 1.45
CA VAL A 245 11.33 13.72 2.55
C VAL A 245 10.04 12.93 2.69
N THR A 246 9.41 12.55 1.59
CA THR A 246 8.19 11.74 1.59
C THR A 246 8.45 10.33 2.15
N GLU A 247 9.55 9.68 1.77
CA GLU A 247 9.92 8.35 2.25
C GLU A 247 10.50 8.33 3.67
N GLU A 248 11.28 9.32 4.07
CA GLU A 248 11.73 9.53 5.43
C GLU A 248 10.54 9.82 6.34
N THR A 249 9.58 10.63 5.92
CA THR A 249 8.34 10.81 6.68
C THR A 249 7.66 9.46 6.91
N LYS A 250 7.56 8.59 5.87
CA LYS A 250 7.00 7.23 5.98
C LYS A 250 7.89 6.26 6.78
N ARG A 251 9.23 6.34 6.68
CA ARG A 251 10.20 5.46 7.36
C ARG A 251 10.38 5.86 8.82
N SER A 252 10.45 7.15 9.13
CA SER A 252 10.45 7.76 10.46
C SER A 252 9.19 7.36 11.23
N GLN A 253 8.05 7.37 10.54
CA GLN A 253 6.80 6.78 10.99
C GLN A 253 6.95 5.26 11.32
N ARG A 254 7.50 4.45 10.42
CA ARG A 254 7.69 2.98 10.61
C ARG A 254 8.77 2.58 11.65
N SER A 255 9.89 3.29 11.72
CA SER A 255 11.08 2.95 12.52
C SER A 255 10.88 3.19 14.01
N THR A 256 10.26 4.32 14.37
CA THR A 256 9.94 4.61 15.77
C THR A 256 8.88 3.63 16.31
N ALA A 257 7.96 3.17 15.47
CA ALA A 257 7.03 2.08 15.82
C ALA A 257 7.76 0.77 16.20
N LEU A 258 8.84 0.44 15.46
CA LEU A 258 9.66 -0.75 15.67
C LEU A 258 10.57 -0.66 16.91
N SER A 259 11.20 0.50 17.16
CA SER A 259 12.10 0.69 18.31
C SER A 259 11.35 0.74 19.64
N LEU A 260 10.17 1.38 19.67
CA LEU A 260 9.24 1.34 20.81
C LEU A 260 8.72 -0.08 21.07
N SER A 261 8.52 -0.87 20.01
CA SER A 261 8.14 -2.28 20.11
C SER A 261 9.20 -3.16 20.78
N ARG A 262 10.48 -2.98 20.42
CA ARG A 262 11.58 -3.71 21.04
C ARG A 262 11.79 -3.32 22.51
N ARG A 263 11.62 -2.04 22.87
CA ARG A 263 11.70 -1.56 24.27
C ARG A 263 10.52 -2.05 25.14
N ALA A 264 9.31 -2.15 24.59
CA ALA A 264 8.16 -2.70 25.30
C ALA A 264 8.30 -4.21 25.56
N ALA A 265 8.84 -4.96 24.59
CA ALA A 265 9.13 -6.39 24.74
C ALA A 265 10.23 -6.67 25.79
N SER A 266 11.27 -5.83 25.88
CA SER A 266 12.33 -5.98 26.89
C SER A 266 11.84 -5.63 28.31
N ARG A 267 10.96 -4.63 28.46
CA ARG A 267 10.30 -4.30 29.74
C ARG A 267 9.40 -5.43 30.23
N LYS A 268 8.62 -6.08 29.35
CA LYS A 268 7.80 -7.25 29.73
C LYS A 268 8.64 -8.45 30.15
N ARG A 269 9.78 -8.72 29.50
CA ARG A 269 10.73 -9.78 29.91
C ARG A 269 11.34 -9.51 31.29
N ARG A 270 11.71 -8.25 31.59
CA ARG A 270 12.22 -7.88 32.92
C ARG A 270 11.14 -7.95 34.02
N ALA A 271 9.90 -7.60 33.71
CA ALA A 271 8.78 -7.69 34.67
C ALA A 271 8.37 -9.15 34.99
N GLY A 272 8.61 -10.09 34.07
CA GLY A 272 8.34 -11.52 34.28
C GLY A 272 9.36 -12.23 35.18
N GLN A 273 10.61 -11.76 35.25
CA GLN A 273 11.65 -12.34 36.13
C GLN A 273 11.60 -11.81 37.57
N GLY A 274 10.86 -10.74 37.87
CA GLY A 274 10.76 -10.14 39.21
C GLY A 274 9.69 -10.71 40.15
N LYS A 275 8.88 -11.68 39.69
CA LYS A 275 7.77 -12.26 40.48
C LYS A 275 7.99 -13.75 40.75
N GLY A 276 9.08 -14.09 41.45
CA GLY A 276 9.35 -15.45 41.90
C GLY A 276 10.20 -15.47 43.15
N GLY A 277 9.62 -15.20 44.32
CA GLY A 277 10.33 -15.38 45.59
C GLY A 277 9.73 -14.69 46.81
N ALA A 278 8.60 -15.17 47.33
CA ALA A 278 8.24 -15.00 48.73
C ALA A 278 7.25 -16.10 49.17
N ARG A 279 7.79 -17.18 49.75
CA ARG A 279 7.04 -18.30 50.32
C ARG A 279 6.74 -17.99 51.80
N ALA A 280 5.47 -18.03 52.19
CA ALA A 280 4.98 -17.67 53.52
C ALA A 280 5.48 -18.62 54.63
N LYS A 281 5.93 -18.05 55.75
CA LYS A 281 6.19 -18.75 57.03
C LYS A 281 4.91 -18.77 57.86
N GLY A 282 4.55 -19.96 58.36
CA GLY A 282 3.42 -20.16 59.26
C GLY A 282 3.69 -19.75 60.71
N LYS A 283 2.61 -19.63 61.49
CA LYS A 283 2.57 -19.68 62.97
C LYS A 283 1.17 -20.11 63.42
N GLY A 284 1.12 -21.03 64.39
CA GLY A 284 -0.11 -21.64 64.92
C GLY A 284 -0.57 -21.12 66.29
N LYS A 285 -1.34 -22.00 66.97
CA LYS A 285 -2.12 -21.89 68.23
C LYS A 285 -3.60 -21.57 67.99
N GLY A 286 -4.61 -22.23 68.57
CA GLY A 286 -4.69 -23.36 69.50
C GLY A 286 -6.03 -23.34 70.27
N LYS A 287 -6.55 -24.54 70.59
CA LYS A 287 -7.59 -24.94 71.58
C LYS A 287 -9.09 -24.72 71.30
N GLY A 288 -9.85 -25.80 71.52
CA GLY A 288 -11.29 -25.77 71.82
C GLY A 288 -11.95 -27.16 71.69
N GLN A 289 -12.42 -27.72 72.80
CA GLN A 289 -12.94 -29.09 73.00
C GLN A 289 -14.32 -29.35 72.37
N GLY A 290 -14.68 -30.62 72.13
CA GLY A 290 -16.07 -31.03 71.95
C GLY A 290 -16.24 -32.50 71.55
N LYS A 291 -16.74 -33.32 72.48
CA LYS A 291 -17.06 -34.76 72.36
C LYS A 291 -18.18 -35.04 71.35
N GLY A 292 -18.22 -36.25 70.78
CA GLY A 292 -19.44 -36.80 70.19
C GLY A 292 -19.23 -38.07 69.37
N GLN A 293 -19.66 -39.21 69.91
CA GLN A 293 -19.69 -40.53 69.29
C GLN A 293 -20.70 -40.61 68.13
N GLY A 294 -20.51 -41.54 67.18
CA GLY A 294 -21.58 -41.98 66.27
C GLY A 294 -21.12 -42.92 65.16
N LYS A 295 -21.56 -44.18 65.21
CA LYS A 295 -21.30 -45.28 64.28
C LYS A 295 -22.14 -45.20 62.98
N GLY A 296 -21.70 -45.93 61.94
CA GLY A 296 -22.52 -46.46 60.82
C GLY A 296 -21.84 -46.26 59.46
N GLN A 297 -21.10 -47.23 58.91
CA GLN A 297 -21.51 -48.38 58.08
C GLN A 297 -22.47 -48.07 56.91
N GLY A 298 -22.04 -48.45 55.70
CA GLY A 298 -22.85 -48.55 54.46
C GLY A 298 -22.04 -48.13 53.22
N LYS A 299 -21.22 -49.01 52.63
CA LYS A 299 -21.48 -49.76 51.38
C LYS A 299 -21.89 -48.88 50.17
N ASP A 300 -20.90 -48.55 49.32
CA ASP A 300 -20.68 -49.00 47.93
C ASP A 300 -21.88 -49.16 46.94
N PRO A 301 -21.65 -49.29 45.60
CA PRO A 301 -21.64 -48.22 44.60
C PRO A 301 -22.63 -48.50 43.44
N THR A 302 -22.39 -47.89 42.26
CA THR A 302 -23.06 -48.06 40.95
C THR A 302 -24.25 -47.12 40.69
N ARG A 303 -24.55 -46.64 39.48
CA ARG A 303 -24.21 -47.06 38.11
C ARG A 303 -24.64 -45.93 37.13
N SER A 304 -24.05 -45.97 35.93
CA SER A 304 -24.44 -45.36 34.63
C SER A 304 -24.53 -43.84 34.52
#